data_AF-D6PX30-F1
#
_entry.id   AF-D6PX30-F1
#
_cell.length_a   1.000
_cell.length_b   1.000
_cell.length_c   1.000
_cell.angle_alpha   90.00
_cell.angle_beta   90.00
_cell.angle_gamma   90.00
#
_symmetry.space_group_name_H-M   'P 1'
#
loop_
_entity.id
_entity.type
_entity.pdbx_description
1 polymer ?
#
loop_
_entity_poly.entity_id
_entity_poly.type
_entity_poly.pdbx_seq_one_letter_code
_entity_poly.pdbx_strand_id
1 'polypeptide(L)'
;DAWVHSPEEIALIEQVNVAPIFDWATPLLGPHEPFMYNLKDRSGRRALQAAGGNKCLITAQQVVTFDGVSFKKTPTTCWRVVTQVQHQQDTFAVMSRQDKSSAQSEKEVRILIPGVGKIEILKGQQVKVDGQVITGSKPLKDTSGKVIGSVNSSPDRIVVSVPSKLEVVLQDKTDLSITLAERYRSFMNGLCGDFNG
;
A
#
# COMPACT_ATOMS: atom_id res chain seq x y z
N ASP A 1 11.47 4.10 24.77
CA ASP A 1 12.77 3.71 24.22
C ASP A 1 12.63 2.46 23.36
N ALA A 2 12.66 2.62 22.04
CA ALA A 2 12.83 1.53 21.10
C ALA A 2 13.42 2.09 19.81
N TRP A 3 14.69 1.75 19.59
CA TRP A 3 15.45 2.04 18.38
C TRP A 3 15.09 1.03 17.30
N VAL A 4 14.95 1.50 16.06
CA VAL A 4 14.96 0.64 14.86
C VAL A 4 16.17 1.07 14.03
N HIS A 5 17.13 0.17 13.87
CA HIS A 5 18.20 0.31 12.89
C HIS A 5 17.65 0.09 11.48
N SER A 6 17.71 1.13 10.65
CA SER A 6 17.63 1.00 9.19
C SER A 6 19.01 0.60 8.62
N PRO A 7 19.07 -0.13 7.49
CA PRO A 7 20.32 -0.23 6.72
C PRO A 7 20.67 1.17 6.21
N GLU A 8 21.85 1.66 6.58
CA GLU A 8 22.49 2.80 5.97
C GLU A 8 22.69 2.52 4.47
N GLU A 9 21.82 3.09 3.64
CA GLU A 9 22.25 3.55 2.32
C GLU A 9 22.33 5.06 2.43
N ILE A 10 23.50 5.51 2.85
CA ILE A 10 23.88 6.92 2.95
C ILE A 10 23.76 7.46 1.53
N ALA A 11 22.72 8.25 1.25
CA ALA A 11 22.80 9.24 0.19
C ALA A 11 23.85 10.25 0.65
N LEU A 12 25.12 9.90 0.42
CA LEU A 12 26.26 10.75 0.64
C LEU A 12 26.05 11.90 -0.33
N ILE A 13 25.55 13.03 0.16
CA ILE A 13 25.68 14.29 -0.55
C ILE A 13 27.19 14.53 -0.52
N GLU A 14 27.87 14.14 -1.60
CA GLU A 14 29.24 14.57 -1.84
C GLU A 14 29.28 16.07 -1.57
N GLN A 15 30.07 16.46 -0.58
CA GLN A 15 30.44 17.85 -0.39
C GLN A 15 31.09 18.30 -1.69
N VAL A 16 30.33 19.05 -2.50
CA VAL A 16 30.88 19.69 -3.69
C VAL A 16 31.82 20.80 -3.18
N ASN A 17 33.11 20.47 -3.11
CA ASN A 17 34.17 21.47 -2.94
C ASN A 17 34.22 22.33 -4.19
N VAL A 18 33.57 23.49 -4.16
CA VAL A 18 33.81 24.55 -5.13
C VAL A 18 35.17 25.18 -4.83
N ALA A 19 36.06 25.15 -5.82
CA ALA A 19 37.44 25.60 -5.70
C ALA A 19 37.52 27.10 -5.30
N PRO A 20 38.40 27.49 -4.36
CA PRO A 20 38.57 28.87 -3.94
C PRO A 20 39.52 29.58 -4.90
N ILE A 21 39.11 29.81 -6.14
CA ILE A 21 39.91 30.62 -7.07
C ILE A 21 39.55 32.11 -7.05
N PHE A 22 38.63 32.54 -6.18
CA PHE A 22 38.20 33.95 -6.11
C PHE A 22 38.38 34.65 -4.76
N ASP A 23 39.14 34.07 -3.81
CA ASP A 23 39.36 34.70 -2.50
C ASP A 23 40.69 35.48 -2.35
N TRP A 24 41.53 35.53 -3.38
CA TRP A 24 42.82 36.26 -3.29
C TRP A 24 42.77 37.71 -3.82
N ALA A 25 41.65 38.16 -4.39
CA ALA A 25 41.52 39.49 -5.01
C ALA A 25 40.61 40.48 -4.26
N THR A 26 40.12 40.12 -3.07
CA THR A 26 39.03 40.84 -2.38
C THR A 26 39.39 41.91 -1.32
N PRO A 27 40.61 42.48 -1.17
CA PRO A 27 40.78 43.60 -0.23
C PRO A 27 40.60 45.01 -0.84
N LEU A 28 40.18 45.19 -2.10
CA LEU A 28 40.14 46.54 -2.72
C LEU A 28 38.77 47.22 -2.84
N LEU A 29 37.64 46.59 -2.48
CA LEU A 29 36.31 47.15 -2.77
C LEU A 29 35.30 46.98 -1.62
N GLY A 30 35.60 47.51 -0.43
CA GLY A 30 34.60 47.79 0.61
C GLY A 30 33.84 46.59 1.21
N PRO A 31 32.97 46.83 2.22
CA PRO A 31 32.23 45.76 2.88
C PRO A 31 31.12 45.23 1.96
N HIS A 32 31.21 43.98 1.55
CA HIS A 32 30.16 43.31 0.78
C HIS A 32 29.22 42.54 1.70
N GLU A 33 27.91 42.78 1.54
CA GLU A 33 26.89 41.80 1.94
C GLU A 33 27.14 40.49 1.18
N PRO A 34 27.12 39.33 1.85
CA PRO A 34 27.34 38.05 1.19
C PRO A 34 26.28 37.85 0.11
N PHE A 35 26.73 37.51 -1.10
CA PHE A 35 25.82 37.17 -2.20
C PHE A 35 25.10 35.87 -1.84
N MET A 36 23.92 36.01 -1.26
CA MET A 36 23.00 34.91 -0.99
C MET A 36 22.58 34.33 -2.34
N TYR A 37 23.15 33.19 -2.71
CA TYR A 37 22.59 32.37 -3.77
C TYR A 37 21.16 32.02 -3.34
N ASN A 38 20.18 32.70 -3.92
CA ASN A 38 18.83 32.20 -3.98
C ASN A 38 18.88 30.98 -4.90
N LEU A 39 19.25 29.84 -4.33
CA LEU A 39 18.90 28.54 -4.87
C LEU A 39 17.37 28.50 -4.82
N LYS A 40 16.73 29.04 -5.86
CA LYS A 40 15.48 28.48 -6.33
C LYS A 40 15.83 27.09 -6.81
N ASP A 41 16.00 26.18 -5.87
CA ASP A 41 15.96 24.76 -6.14
C ASP A 41 14.52 24.49 -6.57
N ARG A 42 14.22 24.81 -7.83
CA ARG A 42 13.20 24.12 -8.57
C ARG A 42 13.76 22.74 -8.80
N SER A 43 13.73 21.95 -7.74
CA SER A 43 13.72 20.51 -7.86
C SER A 43 12.70 20.22 -8.94
N GLY A 44 13.18 19.71 -10.08
CA GLY A 44 12.33 19.27 -11.18
C GLY A 44 11.40 18.12 -10.77
N ARG A 45 11.45 17.70 -9.50
CA ARG A 45 10.36 16.99 -8.86
C ARG A 45 9.18 17.94 -8.84
N ARG A 46 8.31 17.80 -9.85
CA ARG A 46 6.88 17.91 -9.61
C ARG A 46 6.66 17.25 -8.25
N ALA A 47 6.23 18.03 -7.25
CA ALA A 47 5.51 17.43 -6.15
C ALA A 47 4.34 16.74 -6.85
N LEU A 48 4.51 15.45 -7.11
CA LEU A 48 3.42 14.59 -7.50
C LEU A 48 2.56 14.63 -6.25
N GLN A 49 1.63 15.58 -6.24
CA GLN A 49 0.43 15.48 -5.43
C GLN A 49 -0.20 14.20 -5.95
N ALA A 50 0.20 13.08 -5.35
CA ALA A 50 -0.51 11.86 -5.58
C ALA A 50 -1.95 12.19 -5.19
N ALA A 51 -2.90 11.89 -6.07
CA ALA A 51 -4.29 12.02 -5.74
C ALA A 51 -4.56 10.96 -4.66
N GLY A 52 -4.27 11.30 -3.40
CA GLY A 52 -4.38 10.41 -2.26
C GLY A 52 -5.81 9.90 -2.22
N GLY A 53 -5.94 8.57 -2.31
CA GLY A 53 -7.21 7.89 -2.28
C GLY A 53 -7.26 6.92 -1.12
N ASN A 54 -8.44 6.40 -0.82
CA ASN A 54 -8.60 5.30 0.13
C ASN A 54 -8.48 3.92 -0.56
N LYS A 55 -7.94 3.88 -1.80
CA LYS A 55 -7.92 2.69 -2.66
C LYS A 55 -6.51 2.31 -3.07
N CYS A 56 -6.12 1.07 -2.76
CA CYS A 56 -4.91 0.43 -3.25
C CYS A 56 -5.24 -0.50 -4.42
N LEU A 57 -4.39 -0.52 -5.45
CA LEU A 57 -4.52 -1.38 -6.63
C LEU A 57 -3.29 -2.27 -6.80
N ILE A 58 -3.51 -3.56 -7.02
CA ILE A 58 -2.45 -4.55 -7.20
C ILE A 58 -2.75 -5.36 -8.45
N THR A 59 -1.97 -5.09 -9.49
CA THR A 59 -2.05 -5.81 -10.76
C THR A 59 -1.02 -6.94 -10.82
N ALA A 60 -0.76 -7.46 -12.00
CA ALA A 60 0.27 -8.45 -12.25
C ALA A 60 1.70 -7.95 -11.94
N GLN A 61 2.05 -6.70 -12.29
CA GLN A 61 3.43 -6.19 -12.17
C GLN A 61 3.55 -4.89 -11.38
N GLN A 62 2.43 -4.30 -10.93
CA GLN A 62 2.46 -3.00 -10.28
C GLN A 62 1.61 -3.02 -9.01
N VAL A 63 1.99 -2.17 -8.08
CA VAL A 63 1.17 -1.76 -6.93
C VAL A 63 1.01 -0.25 -7.02
N VAL A 64 -0.20 0.23 -6.79
CA VAL A 64 -0.51 1.63 -6.50
C VAL A 64 -1.02 1.66 -5.05
N THR A 65 -0.30 2.34 -4.16
CA THR A 65 -0.62 2.45 -2.73
C THR A 65 -1.87 3.31 -2.51
N PHE A 66 -2.34 3.38 -1.26
CA PHE A 66 -3.43 4.31 -0.89
C PHE A 66 -3.06 5.77 -1.20
N ASP A 67 -1.82 6.13 -0.92
CA ASP A 67 -1.27 7.47 -1.17
C ASP A 67 -0.84 7.66 -2.64
N GLY A 68 -1.32 6.83 -3.56
CA GLY A 68 -1.08 6.94 -5.00
C GLY A 68 0.37 6.70 -5.46
N VAL A 69 1.25 6.23 -4.58
CA VAL A 69 2.62 5.85 -4.94
C VAL A 69 2.59 4.56 -5.75
N SER A 70 3.25 4.57 -6.89
CA SER A 70 3.29 3.43 -7.81
C SER A 70 4.67 2.80 -7.88
N PHE A 71 4.76 1.48 -7.70
CA PHE A 71 6.01 0.73 -7.83
C PHE A 71 5.82 -0.62 -8.52
N LYS A 72 6.90 -1.10 -9.16
CA LYS A 72 6.93 -2.41 -9.81
C LYS A 72 7.07 -3.51 -8.76
N LYS A 73 6.37 -4.62 -8.94
CA LYS A 73 6.52 -5.84 -8.14
C LYS A 73 6.83 -7.04 -9.00
N THR A 74 7.65 -7.93 -8.45
CA THR A 74 7.89 -9.25 -9.06
C THR A 74 6.78 -10.23 -8.67
N PRO A 75 6.24 -10.99 -9.64
CA PRO A 75 5.43 -12.17 -9.40
C PRO A 75 6.00 -13.09 -8.30
N THR A 76 5.14 -13.63 -7.44
CA THR A 76 5.57 -14.56 -6.38
C THR A 76 4.43 -15.47 -5.93
N THR A 77 4.78 -16.72 -5.60
CA THR A 77 3.87 -17.71 -5.00
C THR A 77 3.82 -17.65 -3.47
N CYS A 78 4.66 -16.80 -2.85
CA CYS A 78 4.65 -16.58 -1.41
C CYS A 78 3.51 -15.65 -1.01
N TRP A 79 2.88 -15.93 0.12
CA TRP A 79 1.92 -15.01 0.73
C TRP A 79 2.63 -13.74 1.15
N ARG A 80 2.10 -12.59 0.71
CA ARG A 80 2.55 -11.28 1.16
C ARG A 80 1.39 -10.54 1.82
N VAL A 81 1.69 -9.85 2.91
CA VAL A 81 0.77 -8.92 3.55
C VAL A 81 0.59 -7.73 2.61
N VAL A 82 -0.60 -7.62 2.05
CA VAL A 82 -0.99 -6.51 1.19
C VAL A 82 -1.27 -5.28 2.04
N THR A 83 -2.13 -5.47 3.03
CA THR A 83 -2.45 -4.43 4.01
C THR A 83 -2.94 -5.10 5.29
N GLN A 84 -2.59 -4.52 6.43
CA GLN A 84 -3.04 -4.96 7.73
C GLN A 84 -3.15 -3.75 8.67
N VAL A 85 -3.99 -3.89 9.69
CA VAL A 85 -4.10 -2.92 10.77
C VAL A 85 -4.15 -3.65 12.10
N GLN A 86 -3.57 -3.03 13.12
CA GLN A 86 -3.78 -3.36 14.52
C GLN A 86 -3.86 -2.04 15.29
N HIS A 87 -5.08 -1.52 15.42
CA HIS A 87 -5.32 -0.22 16.05
C HIS A 87 -6.63 -0.25 16.84
N GLN A 88 -6.56 0.08 18.14
CA GLN A 88 -7.69 -0.03 19.07
C GLN A 88 -8.31 -1.43 19.04
N GLN A 89 -9.62 -1.53 18.76
CA GLN A 89 -10.35 -2.79 18.64
C GLN A 89 -10.35 -3.35 17.20
N ASP A 90 -9.77 -2.62 16.24
CA ASP A 90 -9.71 -3.07 14.86
C ASP A 90 -8.42 -3.82 14.58
N THR A 91 -8.62 -5.03 14.08
CA THR A 91 -7.55 -5.86 13.55
C THR A 91 -8.07 -6.49 12.28
N PHE A 92 -7.28 -6.44 11.21
CA PHE A 92 -7.50 -7.28 10.04
C PHE A 92 -6.21 -7.40 9.24
N ALA A 93 -6.12 -8.43 8.42
CA ALA A 93 -5.05 -8.60 7.46
C ALA A 93 -5.61 -9.08 6.12
N VAL A 94 -5.12 -8.47 5.05
CA VAL A 94 -5.32 -8.94 3.68
C VAL A 94 -3.97 -9.38 3.15
N MET A 95 -3.92 -10.61 2.67
CA MET A 95 -2.73 -11.18 2.04
C MET A 95 -3.06 -11.62 0.63
N SER A 96 -2.07 -11.55 -0.25
CA SER A 96 -2.20 -12.12 -1.60
C SER A 96 -0.94 -12.86 -2.01
N ARG A 97 -1.13 -13.79 -2.93
CA ARG A 97 -0.07 -14.44 -3.71
C ARG A 97 -0.57 -14.70 -5.11
N GLN A 98 0.30 -15.22 -5.95
CA GLN A 98 -0.09 -15.81 -7.22
C GLN A 98 -0.08 -17.34 -7.17
N ASP A 99 -0.91 -18.00 -7.98
CA ASP A 99 -0.92 -19.47 -8.09
C ASP A 99 0.39 -19.99 -8.73
N LYS A 100 1.03 -19.16 -9.57
CA LYS A 100 2.33 -19.41 -10.21
C LYS A 100 3.19 -18.16 -10.17
N SER A 101 4.51 -18.31 -10.28
CA SER A 101 5.43 -17.17 -10.37
C SER A 101 5.41 -16.53 -11.78
N SER A 102 4.24 -16.05 -12.21
CA SER A 102 4.03 -15.42 -13.53
C SER A 102 3.13 -14.21 -13.41
N ALA A 103 3.36 -13.22 -14.27
CA ALA A 103 2.48 -12.07 -14.43
C ALA A 103 1.00 -12.44 -14.68
N GLN A 104 0.75 -13.42 -15.55
CA GLN A 104 -0.59 -13.79 -16.02
C GLN A 104 -1.31 -14.79 -15.11
N SER A 105 -0.70 -15.11 -13.98
CA SER A 105 -1.19 -16.11 -13.04
C SER A 105 -2.35 -15.57 -12.20
N GLU A 106 -3.24 -16.46 -11.78
CA GLU A 106 -4.38 -16.09 -10.96
C GLU A 106 -3.89 -15.67 -9.56
N LYS A 107 -4.52 -14.64 -8.99
CA LYS A 107 -4.27 -14.26 -7.61
C LYS A 107 -5.10 -15.10 -6.66
N GLU A 108 -4.46 -15.51 -5.58
CA GLU A 108 -5.15 -16.01 -4.39
C GLU A 108 -5.11 -14.94 -3.32
N VAL A 109 -6.20 -14.79 -2.58
CA VAL A 109 -6.39 -13.75 -1.57
C VAL A 109 -6.86 -14.39 -0.27
N ARG A 110 -6.31 -13.93 0.85
CA ARG A 110 -6.74 -14.29 2.20
C ARG A 110 -7.08 -13.03 2.97
N ILE A 111 -8.24 -13.03 3.59
CA ILE A 111 -8.74 -11.93 4.41
C ILE A 111 -9.05 -12.51 5.79
N LEU A 112 -8.42 -11.93 6.80
CA LEU A 112 -8.57 -12.31 8.20
C LEU A 112 -9.16 -11.13 8.95
N ILE A 113 -10.35 -11.29 9.51
CA ILE A 113 -10.99 -10.26 10.34
C ILE A 113 -11.49 -10.94 11.62
N PRO A 114 -10.79 -10.75 12.76
CA PRO A 114 -11.23 -11.25 14.05
C PRO A 114 -12.67 -10.82 14.35
N GLY A 115 -13.46 -11.76 14.88
CA GLY A 115 -14.88 -11.57 15.15
C GLY A 115 -15.80 -11.73 13.94
N VAL A 116 -15.26 -11.85 12.71
CA VAL A 116 -16.04 -12.06 11.47
C VAL A 116 -15.71 -13.42 10.85
N GLY A 117 -14.42 -13.74 10.70
CA GLY A 117 -13.97 -15.01 10.12
C GLY A 117 -12.81 -14.87 9.15
N LYS A 118 -12.48 -15.99 8.51
CA LYS A 118 -11.46 -16.13 7.47
C LYS A 118 -12.12 -16.31 6.11
N ILE A 119 -11.82 -15.40 5.18
CA ILE A 119 -12.23 -15.50 3.77
C ILE A 119 -11.01 -15.85 2.93
N GLU A 120 -11.13 -16.88 2.11
CA GLU A 120 -10.08 -17.31 1.17
C GLU A 120 -10.66 -17.33 -0.24
N ILE A 121 -9.99 -16.64 -1.17
CA ILE A 121 -10.24 -16.71 -2.60
C ILE A 121 -9.06 -17.51 -3.18
N LEU A 122 -9.35 -18.72 -3.63
CA LEU A 122 -8.36 -19.66 -4.13
C LEU A 122 -8.39 -19.73 -5.66
N LYS A 123 -7.45 -20.47 -6.23
CA LYS A 123 -7.37 -20.76 -7.67
C LYS A 123 -8.73 -21.20 -8.23
N GLY A 124 -9.05 -20.74 -9.43
CA GLY A 124 -10.33 -20.97 -10.08
C GLY A 124 -11.46 -20.12 -9.51
N GLN A 125 -11.16 -19.07 -8.73
CA GLN A 125 -12.14 -18.24 -8.02
C GLN A 125 -13.00 -19.02 -7.03
N GLN A 126 -12.46 -20.09 -6.45
CA GLN A 126 -13.13 -20.80 -5.37
C GLN A 126 -13.09 -19.96 -4.09
N VAL A 127 -14.26 -19.55 -3.61
CA VAL A 127 -14.38 -18.77 -2.38
C VAL A 127 -14.72 -19.67 -1.20
N LYS A 128 -13.96 -19.54 -0.12
CA LYS A 128 -14.21 -20.19 1.18
C LYS A 128 -14.42 -19.15 2.26
N VAL A 129 -15.43 -19.37 3.10
CA VAL A 129 -15.65 -18.60 4.33
C VAL A 129 -15.62 -19.58 5.50
N ASP A 130 -14.64 -19.42 6.37
CA ASP A 130 -14.35 -20.33 7.51
C ASP A 130 -14.23 -21.80 7.07
N GLY A 131 -13.54 -22.02 5.96
CA GLY A 131 -13.28 -23.35 5.39
C GLY A 131 -14.43 -23.92 4.54
N GLN A 132 -15.62 -23.32 4.59
CA GLN A 132 -16.77 -23.76 3.79
C GLN A 132 -16.77 -23.07 2.42
N VAL A 133 -16.85 -23.85 1.35
CA VAL A 133 -16.99 -23.35 -0.02
C VAL A 133 -18.37 -22.70 -0.16
N ILE A 134 -18.41 -21.55 -0.80
CA ILE A 134 -19.67 -20.83 -1.09
C ILE A 134 -19.84 -20.66 -2.60
N THR A 135 -21.09 -20.54 -3.03
CA THR A 135 -21.45 -20.23 -4.41
C THR A 135 -22.39 -19.02 -4.38
N GLY A 136 -22.09 -17.97 -5.14
CA GLY A 136 -22.90 -16.75 -5.18
C GLY A 136 -22.65 -15.82 -3.99
N SER A 137 -23.73 -15.40 -3.32
CA SER A 137 -23.67 -14.43 -2.22
C SER A 137 -23.82 -15.08 -0.85
N LYS A 138 -23.00 -14.66 0.12
CA LYS A 138 -23.09 -15.06 1.52
C LYS A 138 -22.95 -13.84 2.45
N PRO A 139 -23.89 -13.62 3.39
CA PRO A 139 -23.71 -12.60 4.42
C PRO A 139 -22.60 -13.00 5.40
N LEU A 140 -21.80 -12.02 5.80
CA LEU A 140 -20.82 -12.14 6.89
C LEU A 140 -21.47 -11.73 8.19
N LYS A 141 -21.30 -12.53 9.23
CA LYS A 141 -21.89 -12.29 10.55
C LYS A 141 -20.79 -12.11 11.58
N ASP A 142 -21.04 -11.27 12.58
CA ASP A 142 -20.18 -11.17 13.75
C ASP A 142 -20.47 -12.29 14.77
N THR A 143 -19.77 -12.29 15.89
CA THR A 143 -19.97 -13.28 16.97
C THR A 143 -21.36 -13.21 17.62
N SER A 144 -22.07 -12.08 17.49
CA SER A 144 -23.47 -11.94 17.95
C SER A 144 -24.49 -12.43 16.93
N GLY A 145 -24.05 -12.84 15.75
CA GLY A 145 -24.89 -13.27 14.64
C GLY A 145 -25.45 -12.12 13.79
N LYS A 146 -25.08 -10.87 14.09
CA LYS A 146 -25.48 -9.68 13.32
C LYS A 146 -24.76 -9.68 11.98
N VAL A 147 -25.49 -9.40 10.90
CA VAL A 147 -24.90 -9.24 9.57
C VAL A 147 -24.11 -7.93 9.52
N ILE A 148 -22.83 -8.03 9.21
CA ILE A 148 -21.87 -6.92 9.22
C ILE A 148 -21.14 -6.77 7.88
N GLY A 149 -21.49 -7.58 6.89
CA GLY A 149 -20.86 -7.56 5.58
C GLY A 149 -21.39 -8.66 4.67
N SER A 150 -20.75 -8.81 3.53
CA SER A 150 -21.10 -9.83 2.54
C SER A 150 -19.90 -10.25 1.71
N VAL A 151 -19.96 -11.47 1.22
CA VAL A 151 -19.10 -11.97 0.14
C VAL A 151 -20.00 -12.25 -1.06
N ASN A 152 -19.69 -11.66 -2.20
CA ASN A 152 -20.38 -11.88 -3.47
C ASN A 152 -19.38 -12.46 -4.46
N SER A 153 -19.68 -13.63 -4.99
CA SER A 153 -18.85 -14.34 -5.95
C SER A 153 -19.58 -14.46 -7.29
N SER A 154 -19.05 -13.78 -8.32
CA SER A 154 -19.40 -14.01 -9.73
C SER A 154 -18.21 -14.63 -10.48
N PRO A 155 -18.41 -15.15 -11.71
CA PRO A 155 -17.36 -15.82 -12.48
C PRO A 155 -16.16 -14.95 -12.88
N ASP A 156 -16.28 -13.63 -12.80
CA ASP A 156 -15.32 -12.62 -13.22
C ASP A 156 -14.94 -11.66 -12.08
N ARG A 157 -15.74 -11.63 -11.00
CA ARG A 157 -15.59 -10.66 -9.93
C ARG A 157 -15.97 -11.24 -8.59
N ILE A 158 -15.07 -11.11 -7.62
CA ILE A 158 -15.35 -11.44 -6.22
C ILE A 158 -15.25 -10.16 -5.40
N VAL A 159 -16.29 -9.88 -4.62
CA VAL A 159 -16.36 -8.72 -3.72
C VAL A 159 -16.55 -9.19 -2.30
N VAL A 160 -15.65 -8.79 -1.41
CA VAL A 160 -15.78 -8.94 0.04
C VAL A 160 -15.96 -7.55 0.61
N SER A 161 -17.15 -7.27 1.14
CA SER A 161 -17.50 -5.96 1.68
C SER A 161 -17.81 -6.09 3.17
N VAL A 162 -17.08 -5.36 4.00
CA VAL A 162 -17.36 -5.18 5.42
C VAL A 162 -17.53 -3.68 5.64
N PRO A 163 -18.79 -3.17 5.59
CA PRO A 163 -19.09 -1.77 5.81
C PRO A 163 -18.40 -1.20 7.05
N SER A 164 -17.96 0.06 6.94
CA SER A 164 -17.16 0.77 7.96
C SER A 164 -15.75 0.22 8.21
N LYS A 165 -15.33 -0.85 7.52
CA LYS A 165 -13.96 -1.35 7.56
C LYS A 165 -13.27 -1.30 6.19
N LEU A 166 -13.62 -2.21 5.30
CA LEU A 166 -12.91 -2.40 4.04
C LEU A 166 -13.79 -3.05 2.98
N GLU A 167 -13.42 -2.83 1.73
CA GLU A 167 -13.91 -3.56 0.58
C GLU A 167 -12.72 -4.13 -0.19
N VAL A 168 -12.75 -5.44 -0.47
CA VAL A 168 -11.75 -6.14 -1.28
C VAL A 168 -12.44 -6.65 -2.53
N VAL A 169 -11.91 -6.28 -3.69
CA VAL A 169 -12.41 -6.72 -4.99
C VAL A 169 -11.29 -7.43 -5.73
N LEU A 170 -11.54 -8.69 -6.12
CA LEU A 170 -10.73 -9.39 -7.11
C LEU A 170 -11.50 -9.38 -8.44
N GLN A 171 -10.94 -8.72 -9.44
CA GLN A 171 -11.47 -8.62 -10.79
C GLN A 171 -10.63 -9.46 -11.75
N ASP A 172 -11.29 -10.19 -12.65
CA ASP A 172 -10.71 -11.00 -13.72
C ASP A 172 -9.60 -11.94 -13.24
N LYS A 173 -9.69 -12.38 -11.97
CA LYS A 173 -8.71 -13.23 -11.26
C LYS A 173 -7.33 -12.62 -11.06
N THR A 174 -7.01 -11.49 -11.68
CA THR A 174 -5.66 -10.93 -11.71
C THR A 174 -5.53 -9.58 -11.07
N ASP A 175 -6.62 -8.83 -10.90
CA ASP A 175 -6.56 -7.45 -10.40
C ASP A 175 -7.22 -7.36 -9.03
N LEU A 176 -6.40 -7.10 -8.00
CA LEU A 176 -6.86 -6.95 -6.64
C LEU A 176 -6.95 -5.46 -6.31
N SER A 177 -8.09 -5.02 -5.82
CA SER A 177 -8.24 -3.69 -5.25
C SER A 177 -8.78 -3.74 -3.84
N ILE A 178 -8.30 -2.82 -3.01
CA ILE A 178 -8.70 -2.71 -1.61
C ILE A 178 -9.06 -1.26 -1.34
N THR A 179 -10.27 -1.04 -0.86
CA THR A 179 -10.76 0.26 -0.42
C THR A 179 -10.91 0.24 1.10
N LEU A 180 -10.40 1.27 1.78
CA LEU A 180 -10.44 1.39 3.23
C LEU A 180 -11.36 2.53 3.69
N ALA A 181 -11.89 2.40 4.90
CA ALA A 181 -12.48 3.54 5.60
C ALA A 181 -11.40 4.53 6.04
N GLU A 182 -11.68 5.84 5.97
CA GLU A 182 -10.72 6.91 6.28
C GLU A 182 -10.19 6.86 7.73
N ARG A 183 -10.94 6.25 8.65
CA ARG A 183 -10.54 6.05 10.05
C ARG A 183 -9.26 5.24 10.25
N TYR A 184 -8.75 4.60 9.19
CA TYR A 184 -7.50 3.83 9.22
C TYR A 184 -6.28 4.60 8.72
N ARG A 185 -6.40 5.89 8.39
CA ARG A 185 -5.25 6.73 8.01
C ARG A 185 -4.13 6.63 9.06
N SER A 186 -2.90 6.47 8.57
CA SER A 186 -1.68 6.35 9.38
C SER A 186 -1.60 5.13 10.31
N PHE A 187 -2.52 4.17 10.19
CA PHE A 187 -2.52 2.94 11.00
C PHE A 187 -2.31 1.67 10.18
N MET A 188 -2.28 1.80 8.86
CA MET A 188 -2.09 0.67 7.96
C MET A 188 -0.61 0.30 7.86
N ASN A 189 -0.37 -0.97 7.52
CA ASN A 189 0.96 -1.46 7.19
C ASN A 189 0.86 -2.49 6.06
N GLY A 190 1.91 -2.64 5.25
CA GLY A 190 2.00 -3.63 4.18
C GLY A 190 2.38 -3.02 2.83
N LEU A 191 2.20 -3.78 1.75
CA LEU A 191 2.53 -3.34 0.39
C LEU A 191 1.78 -2.08 -0.06
N CYS A 192 0.59 -1.82 0.49
CA CYS A 192 -0.23 -0.67 0.14
C CYS A 192 0.13 0.61 0.92
N GLY A 193 1.19 0.60 1.74
CA GLY A 193 1.59 1.75 2.56
C GLY A 193 0.77 1.92 3.84
N ASP A 194 0.90 3.09 4.45
CA ASP A 194 0.32 3.46 5.75
C ASP A 194 -0.90 4.38 5.64
N PHE A 195 -1.24 4.86 4.43
CA PHE A 195 -2.42 5.66 4.15
C PHE A 195 -2.39 7.03 4.86
N ASN A 196 -1.30 7.77 4.73
CA ASN A 196 -1.06 9.02 5.45
C ASN A 196 -1.10 10.30 4.58
N GLY A 197 -1.17 10.21 3.25
CA GLY A 197 -1.25 11.35 2.32
C GLY A 197 0.07 11.74 1.67
#